data_AF-A0A3N5MWP1-F1
#
_entry.id   AF-A0A3N5MWP1-F1
#
_cell.length_a   1.000
_cell.length_b   1.000
_cell.length_c   1.000
_cell.angle_alpha   90.00
_cell.angle_beta   90.00
_cell.angle_gamma   90.00
#
_symmetry.space_group_name_H-M   'P 1'
#
loop_
_entity.id
_entity.type
_entity.pdbx_description
1 polymer ?
#
loop_
_entity_poly.entity_id
_entity_poly.type
_entity_poly.pdbx_seq_one_letter_code
_entity_poly.pdbx_strand_id
1 'polypeptide(L)'
;TFASVIIGSGKGNLSKRQAVRGMLEGLRDALNRLPEKSGIVKVKKLILIEHSKEYYKLILDILHEFKSDKKVSDMDLKITQTKMKRSMTRWKDRPEDIPEQALPGTRITIERNRDIFVFSALQESAVIPAREVEVQSFFASGAAERLMQSSMLKEQEQYGQLLNTYLIPEDFHQLITDSETLTLILDRSTAAFPWEMACFRSAMGLRFFGPDLKLTRQFRTMLSSAPGIIPHRKGALKALIIADPCLEPELQLPGARREGREVVKVLNRYKKDLDITVVDRIGAVECDPVEILALMLNEDFDIVHFAGHGVFDEKDPHHSGWVFGRDRILSAREIFRARRVSTFVFANACFSAVIKERQATNADEMNRRLAGLAEAFFERGIQNYIGAGWPVDDDPAVAFASVFYENALSGEMLGESLSMARKRIMGLGSTWGAYQHYGQVNARLVTK
;
A
#
# COMPACT_ATOMS: atom_id res chain seq x y z
N THR A 1 -38.78 15.17 -0.90
CA THR A 1 -38.10 14.41 -1.98
C THR A 1 -36.74 13.99 -1.46
N PHE A 2 -36.33 12.77 -1.73
CA PHE A 2 -35.04 12.20 -1.31
C PHE A 2 -34.36 11.55 -2.51
N ALA A 3 -33.03 11.65 -2.61
CA ALA A 3 -32.25 11.02 -3.66
C ALA A 3 -31.28 10.01 -3.06
N SER A 4 -31.11 8.86 -3.73
CA SER A 4 -30.26 7.77 -3.26
C SER A 4 -29.58 7.06 -4.43
N VAL A 5 -28.55 6.30 -4.10
CA VAL A 5 -27.89 5.31 -4.96
C VAL A 5 -28.01 3.94 -4.30
N ILE A 6 -28.04 2.87 -5.09
CA ILE A 6 -28.10 1.52 -4.52
C ILE A 6 -26.68 1.09 -4.15
N ILE A 7 -26.44 0.92 -2.86
CA ILE A 7 -25.16 0.47 -2.29
C ILE A 7 -25.31 -0.94 -1.70
N GLY A 8 -24.23 -1.71 -1.69
CA GLY A 8 -24.21 -3.06 -1.12
C GLY A 8 -24.89 -4.13 -1.98
N SER A 9 -24.99 -3.93 -3.29
CA SER A 9 -25.50 -4.92 -4.25
C SER A 9 -24.43 -5.33 -5.27
N GLY A 10 -24.24 -6.64 -5.52
CA GLY A 10 -23.21 -7.10 -6.45
C GLY A 10 -22.64 -8.48 -6.12
N LYS A 11 -21.52 -8.84 -6.74
CA LYS A 11 -20.83 -10.12 -6.53
C LYS A 11 -20.41 -10.23 -5.05
N GLY A 12 -20.82 -11.31 -4.38
CA GLY A 12 -20.55 -11.54 -2.94
C GLY A 12 -21.46 -10.80 -1.96
N ASN A 13 -22.46 -10.07 -2.44
CA ASN A 13 -23.38 -9.26 -1.63
C ASN A 13 -24.84 -9.61 -1.92
N LEU A 14 -25.79 -8.83 -1.37
CA LEU A 14 -27.19 -8.92 -1.76
C LEU A 14 -27.33 -8.83 -3.27
N SER A 15 -28.21 -9.65 -3.84
CA SER A 15 -28.62 -9.46 -5.22
C SER A 15 -29.22 -8.06 -5.37
N LYS A 16 -29.07 -7.45 -6.56
CA LYS A 16 -29.64 -6.12 -6.85
C LYS A 16 -31.13 -6.07 -6.54
N ARG A 17 -31.85 -7.17 -6.78
CA ARG A 17 -33.25 -7.36 -6.39
C ARG A 17 -33.47 -7.24 -4.88
N GLN A 18 -32.68 -7.97 -4.07
CA GLN A 18 -32.76 -7.91 -2.61
C GLN A 18 -32.40 -6.53 -2.07
N ALA A 19 -31.39 -5.85 -2.64
CA ALA A 19 -31.00 -4.51 -2.22
C ALA A 19 -32.09 -3.47 -2.51
N VAL A 20 -32.67 -3.47 -3.72
CA VAL A 20 -33.83 -2.61 -4.07
C VAL A 20 -34.98 -2.89 -3.11
N ARG A 21 -35.29 -4.17 -2.86
CA ARG A 21 -36.37 -4.58 -1.96
C ARG A 21 -36.16 -4.09 -0.53
N GLY A 22 -34.99 -4.36 0.06
CA GLY A 22 -34.67 -3.96 1.43
C GLY A 22 -34.71 -2.44 1.61
N MET A 23 -34.25 -1.67 0.62
CA MET A 23 -34.34 -0.22 0.63
C MET A 23 -35.80 0.26 0.62
N LEU A 24 -36.66 -0.32 -0.22
CA LEU A 24 -38.08 0.03 -0.28
C LEU A 24 -38.83 -0.38 1.00
N GLU A 25 -38.56 -1.56 1.53
CA GLU A 25 -39.15 -2.05 2.78
C GLU A 25 -38.73 -1.18 3.98
N GLY A 26 -37.45 -0.78 4.04
CA GLY A 26 -36.94 0.14 5.06
C GLY A 26 -37.56 1.54 4.95
N LEU A 27 -37.72 2.06 3.73
CA LEU A 27 -38.42 3.32 3.50
C LEU A 27 -39.87 3.24 3.97
N ARG A 28 -40.59 2.15 3.65
CA ARG A 28 -41.96 1.91 4.11
C ARG A 28 -42.05 1.88 5.63
N ASP A 29 -41.19 1.11 6.28
CA ASP A 29 -41.19 0.99 7.75
C ASP A 29 -40.92 2.35 8.41
N ALA A 30 -39.96 3.11 7.89
CA ALA A 30 -39.70 4.48 8.34
C ALA A 30 -40.92 5.40 8.16
N LEU A 31 -41.63 5.32 7.02
CA LEU A 31 -42.83 6.11 6.75
C LEU A 31 -44.01 5.74 7.66
N ASN A 32 -44.13 4.47 8.05
CA ASN A 32 -45.19 3.96 8.93
C ASN A 32 -44.94 4.32 10.41
N ARG A 33 -43.69 4.43 10.84
CA ARG A 33 -43.32 4.83 12.22
C ARG A 33 -43.47 6.32 12.50
N LEU A 34 -43.65 7.16 11.47
CA LEU A 34 -43.81 8.60 11.64
C LEU A 34 -45.22 8.95 12.15
N PRO A 35 -45.36 9.64 13.30
CA PRO A 35 -46.66 9.99 13.87
C PRO A 35 -47.44 10.96 12.98
N GLU A 36 -48.74 10.73 12.82
CA GLU A 36 -49.62 11.54 11.95
C GLU A 36 -49.75 13.02 12.39
N LYS A 37 -49.46 13.32 13.67
CA LYS A 37 -49.66 14.65 14.27
C LYS A 37 -48.44 15.56 14.28
N SER A 38 -47.28 15.08 13.88
CA SER A 38 -46.11 15.94 13.71
C SER A 38 -46.17 16.58 12.33
N GLY A 39 -46.05 17.91 12.22
CA GLY A 39 -46.03 18.67 10.95
C GLY A 39 -44.86 18.35 10.00
N ILE A 40 -44.40 17.11 10.02
CA ILE A 40 -43.32 16.53 9.23
C ILE A 40 -43.91 16.11 7.88
N VAL A 41 -43.36 16.70 6.82
CA VAL A 41 -43.73 16.36 5.44
C VAL A 41 -43.23 14.95 5.12
N LYS A 42 -44.15 13.98 4.98
CA LYS A 42 -43.81 12.61 4.54
C LYS A 42 -43.11 12.64 3.18
N VAL A 43 -42.04 11.85 3.02
CA VAL A 43 -41.32 11.74 1.76
C VAL A 43 -42.19 11.04 0.72
N LYS A 44 -42.65 11.79 -0.31
CA LYS A 44 -43.50 11.26 -1.39
C LYS A 44 -42.75 10.89 -2.68
N LYS A 45 -41.46 11.23 -2.76
CA LYS A 45 -40.65 11.05 -3.98
C LYS A 45 -39.24 10.59 -3.61
N LEU A 46 -38.89 9.38 -4.05
CA LEU A 46 -37.56 8.81 -4.04
C LEU A 46 -36.96 8.93 -5.46
N ILE A 47 -35.74 9.42 -5.56
CA ILE A 47 -34.98 9.51 -6.81
C ILE A 47 -33.82 8.53 -6.70
N LEU A 48 -33.78 7.53 -7.57
CA LEU A 48 -32.64 6.62 -7.67
C LEU A 48 -31.74 7.10 -8.81
N ILE A 49 -30.47 7.31 -8.49
CA ILE A 49 -29.45 7.75 -9.44
C ILE A 49 -28.58 6.55 -9.79
N GLU A 50 -28.40 6.30 -11.08
CA GLU A 50 -27.52 5.25 -11.59
C GLU A 50 -26.79 5.77 -12.83
N HIS A 51 -25.48 5.56 -12.87
CA HIS A 51 -24.61 6.02 -13.95
C HIS A 51 -24.48 4.96 -15.05
N SER A 52 -24.41 3.69 -14.68
CA SER A 52 -24.33 2.58 -15.62
C SER A 52 -25.66 2.38 -16.33
N LYS A 53 -25.67 2.44 -17.66
CA LYS A 53 -26.89 2.20 -18.46
C LYS A 53 -27.46 0.80 -18.24
N GLU A 54 -26.59 -0.19 -18.08
CA GLU A 54 -26.96 -1.59 -17.87
C GLU A 54 -27.64 -1.75 -16.51
N TYR A 55 -27.04 -1.17 -15.46
CA TYR A 55 -27.62 -1.22 -14.13
C TYR A 55 -28.88 -0.38 -14.00
N TYR A 56 -28.97 0.74 -14.70
CA TYR A 56 -30.19 1.54 -14.78
C TYR A 56 -31.34 0.70 -15.30
N LYS A 57 -31.12 -0.04 -16.40
CA LYS A 57 -32.14 -0.91 -17.00
C LYS A 57 -32.55 -2.02 -16.04
N LEU A 58 -31.58 -2.67 -15.40
CA LEU A 58 -31.85 -3.74 -14.44
C LEU A 58 -32.65 -3.26 -13.21
N ILE A 59 -32.30 -2.10 -12.64
CA ILE A 59 -33.04 -1.51 -11.52
C ILE A 59 -34.47 -1.16 -11.95
N LEU A 60 -34.62 -0.60 -13.16
CA LEU A 60 -35.93 -0.27 -13.72
C LEU A 60 -36.82 -1.51 -13.89
N ASP A 61 -36.26 -2.61 -14.39
CA ASP A 61 -36.98 -3.88 -14.54
C ASP A 61 -37.43 -4.43 -13.18
N ILE A 62 -36.57 -4.39 -12.16
CA ILE A 62 -36.91 -4.78 -10.77
C ILE A 62 -38.04 -3.91 -10.21
N LEU A 63 -38.01 -2.60 -10.42
CA LEU A 63 -39.07 -1.70 -9.94
C LEU A 63 -40.40 -1.98 -10.64
N HIS A 64 -40.40 -2.26 -11.94
CA HIS A 64 -41.60 -2.64 -12.67
C HIS A 64 -42.17 -3.97 -12.20
N GLU A 65 -41.30 -4.94 -11.90
CA GLU A 65 -41.68 -6.20 -11.29
C GLU A 65 -42.37 -5.97 -9.93
N PHE A 66 -41.78 -5.18 -9.04
CA PHE A 66 -42.35 -4.88 -7.72
C PHE A 66 -43.65 -4.08 -7.80
N LYS A 67 -43.82 -3.24 -8.83
CA LYS A 67 -45.09 -2.57 -9.10
C LYS A 67 -46.18 -3.57 -9.51
N SER A 68 -45.83 -4.63 -10.24
CA SER A 68 -46.77 -5.64 -10.72
C SER A 68 -47.14 -6.69 -9.65
N ASP A 69 -46.20 -6.98 -8.74
CA ASP A 69 -46.41 -7.93 -7.65
C ASP A 69 -46.81 -7.22 -6.35
N LYS A 70 -48.13 -7.12 -6.13
CA LYS A 70 -48.71 -6.53 -4.90
C LYS A 70 -48.27 -7.21 -3.60
N LYS A 71 -47.61 -8.38 -3.63
CA LYS A 71 -47.08 -9.05 -2.42
C LYS A 71 -45.73 -8.51 -1.94
N VAL A 72 -45.02 -7.73 -2.76
CA VAL A 72 -43.66 -7.27 -2.45
C VAL A 72 -43.63 -5.89 -1.82
N SER A 73 -44.67 -5.06 -2.03
CA SER A 73 -44.87 -3.83 -1.28
C SER A 73 -46.33 -3.39 -1.31
N ASP A 74 -46.93 -3.14 -0.14
CA ASP A 74 -48.20 -2.39 0.00
C ASP A 74 -48.05 -0.90 -0.38
N MET A 75 -47.03 -0.54 -1.17
CA MET A 75 -46.78 0.80 -1.65
C MET A 75 -47.30 0.94 -3.08
N ASP A 76 -48.13 1.95 -3.33
CA ASP A 76 -48.51 2.32 -4.69
C ASP A 76 -47.34 3.06 -5.38
N LEU A 77 -46.56 2.31 -6.16
CA LEU A 77 -45.35 2.80 -6.80
C LEU A 77 -45.66 3.47 -8.15
N LYS A 78 -45.44 4.79 -8.22
CA LYS A 78 -45.38 5.53 -9.49
C LYS A 78 -43.93 5.72 -9.94
N ILE A 79 -43.52 4.96 -10.94
CA ILE A 79 -42.17 5.03 -11.52
C ILE A 79 -42.15 6.10 -12.61
N THR A 80 -41.18 7.01 -12.53
CA THR A 80 -40.92 8.02 -13.57
C THR A 80 -39.45 7.97 -13.93
N GLN A 81 -39.15 8.12 -15.22
CA GLN A 81 -37.80 8.10 -15.75
C GLN A 81 -37.41 9.52 -16.15
N THR A 82 -36.20 9.93 -15.82
CA THR A 82 -35.67 11.23 -16.24
C THR A 82 -34.22 11.07 -16.61
N LYS A 83 -33.91 11.31 -17.89
CA LYS A 83 -32.53 11.39 -18.34
C LYS A 83 -32.01 12.77 -17.98
N MET A 84 -31.14 12.84 -16.97
CA MET A 84 -30.47 14.10 -16.66
C MET A 84 -29.49 14.43 -17.79
N LYS A 85 -29.57 15.65 -18.33
CA LYS A 85 -28.51 16.17 -19.18
C LYS A 85 -27.25 16.21 -18.31
N ARG A 86 -26.17 15.54 -18.73
CA ARG A 86 -24.87 15.68 -18.09
C ARG A 86 -24.60 17.18 -18.00
N SER A 87 -24.30 17.68 -16.80
CA SER A 87 -23.89 19.05 -16.67
C SER A 87 -22.66 19.24 -17.57
N MET A 88 -22.77 20.15 -18.54
CA MET A 88 -21.66 20.64 -19.34
C MET A 88 -20.74 21.57 -18.52
N THR A 89 -20.99 21.73 -17.21
CA THR A 89 -19.90 22.12 -16.31
C THR A 89 -18.84 21.06 -16.51
N ARG A 90 -17.83 21.41 -17.29
CA ARG A 90 -16.58 20.72 -17.41
C ARG A 90 -16.05 20.68 -15.97
N TRP A 91 -16.46 19.66 -15.21
CA TRP A 91 -15.62 19.14 -14.16
C TRP A 91 -14.28 19.04 -14.85
N LYS A 92 -13.29 19.81 -14.36
CA LYS A 92 -11.94 19.82 -14.94
C LYS A 92 -11.67 18.42 -15.42
N ASP A 93 -11.35 18.29 -16.70
CA ASP A 93 -11.03 17.00 -17.34
C ASP A 93 -10.31 16.18 -16.28
N ARG A 94 -10.84 14.98 -16.00
CA ARG A 94 -10.32 14.08 -14.96
C ARG A 94 -8.80 14.27 -14.94
N PRO A 95 -8.21 14.79 -13.85
CA PRO A 95 -6.78 15.04 -13.82
C PRO A 95 -6.09 13.76 -14.30
N GLU A 96 -5.19 13.85 -15.28
CA GLU A 96 -4.53 12.69 -15.91
C GLU A 96 -3.87 11.78 -14.85
N ASP A 97 -3.57 12.35 -13.68
CA ASP A 97 -3.02 11.73 -12.48
C ASP A 97 -4.02 10.93 -11.62
N ILE A 98 -5.33 10.93 -11.91
CA ILE A 98 -6.27 10.01 -11.23
C ILE A 98 -6.28 8.68 -11.99
N PRO A 99 -5.77 7.56 -11.42
CA PRO A 99 -5.62 6.28 -12.11
C PRO A 99 -6.94 5.76 -12.68
N GLU A 100 -7.00 5.47 -13.98
CA GLU A 100 -8.23 5.22 -14.75
C GLU A 100 -9.20 4.21 -14.11
N GLN A 101 -8.66 3.25 -13.34
CA GLN A 101 -9.37 2.18 -12.64
C GLN A 101 -9.70 2.50 -11.17
N ALA A 102 -10.82 1.97 -10.69
CA ALA A 102 -11.04 1.75 -9.25
C ALA A 102 -9.83 0.97 -8.70
N LEU A 103 -9.39 1.30 -7.48
CA LEU A 103 -8.22 0.71 -6.81
C LEU A 103 -8.06 -0.79 -7.16
N PRO A 104 -7.01 -1.19 -7.91
CA PRO A 104 -6.92 -2.55 -8.42
C PRO A 104 -6.68 -3.54 -7.28
N GLY A 105 -7.39 -4.68 -7.34
CA GLY A 105 -7.16 -5.83 -6.47
C GLY A 105 -7.91 -5.85 -5.13
N THR A 106 -7.66 -6.91 -4.36
CA THR A 106 -8.20 -7.10 -3.01
C THR A 106 -7.47 -6.20 -2.01
N ARG A 107 -8.23 -5.43 -1.22
CA ARG A 107 -7.69 -4.61 -0.13
C ARG A 107 -8.16 -5.15 1.20
N ILE A 108 -7.23 -5.45 2.10
CA ILE A 108 -7.53 -5.99 3.43
C ILE A 108 -6.95 -5.06 4.48
N THR A 109 -7.78 -4.55 5.39
CA THR A 109 -7.35 -3.86 6.59
C THR A 109 -7.14 -4.88 7.70
N ILE A 110 -5.98 -4.84 8.35
CA ILE A 110 -5.62 -5.73 9.45
C ILE A 110 -5.26 -4.87 10.66
N GLU A 111 -6.01 -5.05 11.74
CA GLU A 111 -5.81 -4.39 13.02
C GLU A 111 -5.46 -5.45 14.06
N ARG A 112 -4.71 -5.06 15.10
CA ARG A 112 -4.39 -5.98 16.19
C ARG A 112 -4.53 -5.31 17.54
N ASN A 113 -5.22 -5.99 18.45
CA ASN A 113 -5.23 -5.68 19.87
C ASN A 113 -4.79 -6.92 20.65
N ARG A 114 -3.52 -6.94 21.07
CA ARG A 114 -2.88 -8.08 21.74
C ARG A 114 -3.00 -9.38 20.92
N ASP A 115 -3.88 -10.27 21.35
CA ASP A 115 -4.13 -11.61 20.81
C ASP A 115 -5.27 -11.64 19.77
N ILE A 116 -5.95 -10.51 19.55
CA ILE A 116 -7.08 -10.42 18.63
C ILE A 116 -6.63 -9.66 17.39
N PHE A 117 -6.75 -10.31 16.22
CA PHE A 117 -6.60 -9.68 14.91
C PHE A 117 -7.97 -9.40 14.31
N VAL A 118 -8.16 -8.22 13.75
CA VAL A 118 -9.41 -7.82 13.08
C VAL A 118 -9.13 -7.60 11.59
N PHE A 119 -9.82 -8.35 10.75
CA PHE A 119 -9.69 -8.30 9.30
C PHE A 119 -10.96 -7.72 8.68
N SER A 120 -10.83 -6.71 7.84
CA SER A 120 -11.91 -6.23 6.98
C SER A 120 -11.42 -6.10 5.54
N ALA A 121 -12.28 -6.34 4.56
CA ALA A 121 -11.88 -6.22 3.16
C ALA A 121 -12.75 -5.26 2.37
N LEU A 122 -12.12 -4.60 1.41
CA LEU A 122 -12.76 -3.78 0.39
C LEU A 122 -12.40 -4.36 -0.98
N GLN A 123 -13.44 -4.66 -1.75
CA GLN A 123 -13.37 -5.02 -3.16
C GLN A 123 -14.15 -4.00 -3.99
N GLU A 124 -13.90 -3.99 -5.31
CA GLU A 124 -14.50 -3.06 -6.27
C GLU A 124 -16.05 -3.00 -6.17
N SER A 125 -16.70 -4.10 -5.78
CA SER A 125 -18.15 -4.20 -5.65
C SER A 125 -18.68 -4.54 -4.24
N ALA A 126 -17.82 -4.71 -3.24
CA ALA A 126 -18.23 -5.23 -1.93
C ALA A 126 -17.35 -4.77 -0.76
N VAL A 127 -18.01 -4.48 0.37
CA VAL A 127 -17.36 -4.38 1.68
C VAL A 127 -17.61 -5.69 2.41
N ILE A 128 -16.57 -6.34 2.88
CA ILE A 128 -16.69 -7.55 3.71
C ILE A 128 -16.60 -7.12 5.17
N PRO A 129 -17.61 -7.43 6.01
CA PRO A 129 -17.61 -7.06 7.41
C PRO A 129 -16.39 -7.61 8.15
N ALA A 130 -16.02 -6.95 9.24
CA ALA A 130 -14.89 -7.34 10.04
C ALA A 130 -14.99 -8.80 10.55
N ARG A 131 -13.84 -9.49 10.64
CA ARG A 131 -13.67 -10.79 11.28
C ARG A 131 -12.65 -10.66 12.38
N GLU A 132 -12.96 -11.19 13.55
CA GLU A 132 -12.01 -11.30 14.65
C GLU A 132 -11.40 -12.70 14.63
N VAL A 133 -10.09 -12.77 14.73
CA VAL A 133 -9.32 -14.00 14.87
C VAL A 133 -8.54 -13.89 16.17
N GLU A 134 -8.96 -14.66 17.18
CA GLU A 134 -8.26 -14.76 18.45
C GLU A 134 -7.17 -15.83 18.33
N VAL A 135 -5.93 -15.41 18.58
CA VAL A 135 -4.74 -16.25 18.46
C VAL A 135 -3.84 -16.07 19.67
N GLN A 136 -2.96 -17.03 19.92
CA GLN A 136 -1.88 -16.81 20.87
C GLN A 136 -0.75 -16.07 20.17
N SER A 137 -0.43 -14.86 20.63
CA SER A 137 0.65 -14.04 20.07
C SER A 137 1.98 -14.77 19.96
N PHE A 138 2.24 -15.74 20.84
CA PHE A 138 3.45 -16.57 20.80
C PHE A 138 3.62 -17.30 19.46
N PHE A 139 2.57 -17.95 18.94
CA PHE A 139 2.66 -18.71 17.69
C PHE A 139 2.74 -17.79 16.47
N ALA A 140 1.95 -16.70 16.47
CA ALA A 140 1.98 -15.72 15.39
C ALA A 140 3.37 -15.07 15.25
N SER A 141 3.91 -14.55 16.36
CA SER A 141 5.23 -13.91 16.38
C SER A 141 6.35 -14.95 16.15
N GLY A 142 6.20 -16.16 16.68
CA GLY A 142 7.15 -17.25 16.47
C GLY A 142 7.21 -17.74 15.01
N ALA A 143 6.11 -17.66 14.25
CA ALA A 143 6.09 -17.95 12.81
C ALA A 143 6.78 -16.81 12.02
N ALA A 144 6.47 -15.56 12.38
CA ALA A 144 7.10 -14.37 11.79
C ALA A 144 8.63 -14.39 11.97
N GLU A 145 9.10 -14.64 13.20
CA GLU A 145 10.53 -14.71 13.51
C GLU A 145 11.25 -15.78 12.67
N ARG A 146 10.68 -16.99 12.60
CA ARG A 146 11.25 -18.09 11.81
C ARG A 146 11.28 -17.78 10.32
N LEU A 147 10.27 -17.08 9.79
CA LEU A 147 10.29 -16.61 8.40
C LEU A 147 11.44 -15.64 8.15
N MET A 148 11.61 -14.64 9.01
CA MET A 148 12.66 -13.63 8.86
C MET A 148 14.08 -14.22 8.98
N GLN A 149 14.25 -15.27 9.78
CA GLN A 149 15.52 -15.97 9.97
C GLN A 149 15.76 -17.13 8.98
N SER A 150 14.76 -17.50 8.19
CA SER A 150 14.85 -18.66 7.29
C SER A 150 15.87 -18.46 6.18
N SER A 151 16.60 -19.52 5.87
CA SER A 151 17.55 -19.53 4.74
C SER A 151 17.08 -20.42 3.58
N MET A 152 16.14 -21.34 3.85
CA MET A 152 15.66 -22.32 2.89
C MET A 152 14.20 -22.08 2.49
N LEU A 153 13.91 -22.19 1.19
CA LEU A 153 12.55 -22.02 0.65
C LEU A 153 11.53 -22.99 1.28
N LYS A 154 11.96 -24.19 1.69
CA LYS A 154 11.08 -25.17 2.36
C LYS A 154 10.60 -24.67 3.73
N GLU A 155 11.47 -24.02 4.49
CA GLU A 155 11.10 -23.40 5.78
C GLU A 155 10.19 -22.20 5.55
N GLN A 156 10.50 -21.40 4.52
CA GLN A 156 9.67 -20.26 4.11
C GLN A 156 8.26 -20.69 3.73
N GLU A 157 8.12 -21.80 2.99
CA GLU A 157 6.83 -22.40 2.68
C GLU A 157 6.10 -22.83 3.97
N GLN A 158 6.76 -23.59 4.83
CA GLN A 158 6.14 -24.15 6.03
C GLN A 158 5.61 -23.05 6.95
N TYR A 159 6.43 -22.06 7.28
CA TYR A 159 6.04 -20.99 8.18
C TYR A 159 5.18 -19.92 7.49
N GLY A 160 5.28 -19.78 6.17
CA GLY A 160 4.41 -18.91 5.38
C GLY A 160 2.98 -19.43 5.31
N GLN A 161 2.82 -20.76 5.19
CA GLN A 161 1.52 -21.44 5.31
C GLN A 161 0.98 -21.33 6.72
N LEU A 162 1.81 -21.55 7.74
CA LEU A 162 1.39 -21.36 9.14
C LEU A 162 0.90 -19.93 9.38
N LEU A 163 1.64 -18.92 8.93
CA LEU A 163 1.26 -17.52 9.09
C LEU A 163 -0.09 -17.23 8.41
N ASN A 164 -0.28 -17.71 7.18
CA ASN A 164 -1.53 -17.54 6.44
C ASN A 164 -2.70 -18.27 7.12
N THR A 165 -2.58 -19.56 7.40
CA THR A 165 -3.67 -20.38 7.96
C THR A 165 -4.00 -20.02 9.41
N TYR A 166 -3.03 -19.56 10.19
CA TYR A 166 -3.25 -19.21 11.60
C TYR A 166 -3.87 -17.82 11.78
N LEU A 167 -3.58 -16.87 10.89
CA LEU A 167 -4.04 -15.49 11.03
C LEU A 167 -5.22 -15.13 10.12
N ILE A 168 -5.24 -15.61 8.87
CA ILE A 168 -6.22 -15.18 7.88
C ILE A 168 -7.54 -15.93 8.08
N PRO A 169 -8.70 -15.24 8.18
CA PRO A 169 -10.01 -15.89 8.25
C PRO A 169 -10.29 -16.75 7.00
N GLU A 170 -11.00 -17.87 7.18
CA GLU A 170 -11.29 -18.82 6.09
C GLU A 170 -12.00 -18.16 4.89
N ASP A 171 -12.95 -17.26 5.15
CA ASP A 171 -13.70 -16.54 4.11
C ASP A 171 -12.85 -15.51 3.36
N PHE A 172 -11.66 -15.15 3.87
CA PHE A 172 -10.71 -14.27 3.20
C PHE A 172 -9.76 -15.03 2.28
N HIS A 173 -9.57 -16.34 2.46
CA HIS A 173 -8.69 -17.14 1.60
C HIS A 173 -9.13 -17.10 0.14
N GLN A 174 -10.43 -17.15 -0.14
CA GLN A 174 -10.94 -17.06 -1.51
C GLN A 174 -10.65 -15.68 -2.13
N LEU A 175 -10.81 -14.60 -1.36
CA LEU A 175 -10.53 -13.23 -1.81
C LEU A 175 -9.08 -13.02 -2.21
N ILE A 176 -8.17 -13.65 -1.45
CA ILE A 176 -6.73 -13.60 -1.66
C ILE A 176 -6.35 -14.47 -2.86
N THR A 177 -6.90 -15.68 -2.94
CA THR A 177 -6.64 -16.64 -4.02
C THR A 177 -7.03 -16.10 -5.38
N ASP A 178 -8.20 -15.45 -5.46
CA ASP A 178 -8.75 -14.89 -6.70
C ASP A 178 -8.10 -13.56 -7.11
N SER A 179 -7.22 -12.99 -6.28
CA SER A 179 -6.61 -11.69 -6.54
C SER A 179 -5.32 -11.78 -7.36
N GLU A 180 -5.12 -10.80 -8.24
CA GLU A 180 -3.84 -10.57 -8.91
C GLU A 180 -2.92 -9.63 -8.13
N THR A 181 -3.50 -8.67 -7.40
CA THR A 181 -2.80 -7.68 -6.57
C THR A 181 -3.41 -7.65 -5.18
N LEU A 182 -2.58 -7.58 -4.14
CA LEU A 182 -3.01 -7.49 -2.75
C LEU A 182 -2.50 -6.19 -2.14
N THR A 183 -3.40 -5.40 -1.54
CA THR A 183 -3.02 -4.26 -0.71
C THR A 183 -3.42 -4.51 0.74
N LEU A 184 -2.45 -4.49 1.66
CA LEU A 184 -2.71 -4.57 3.08
C LEU A 184 -2.70 -3.18 3.71
N ILE A 185 -3.77 -2.82 4.42
CA ILE A 185 -3.86 -1.59 5.20
C ILE A 185 -3.52 -1.96 6.65
N LEU A 186 -2.39 -1.47 7.14
CA LEU A 186 -1.76 -1.94 8.37
C LEU A 186 -1.55 -0.78 9.35
N ASP A 187 -1.60 -1.10 10.64
CA ASP A 187 -1.02 -0.27 11.70
C ASP A 187 0.42 -0.73 11.99
N ARG A 188 1.13 -0.03 12.90
CA ARG A 188 2.50 -0.40 13.25
C ARG A 188 2.63 -1.81 13.81
N SER A 189 1.64 -2.27 14.59
CA SER A 189 1.68 -3.59 15.22
C SER A 189 1.47 -4.73 14.22
N THR A 190 0.61 -4.53 13.21
CA THR A 190 0.36 -5.52 12.15
C THR A 190 1.39 -5.42 11.03
N ALA A 191 2.00 -4.26 10.80
CA ALA A 191 3.15 -4.11 9.89
C ALA A 191 4.39 -4.90 10.32
N ALA A 192 4.47 -5.32 11.59
CA ALA A 192 5.57 -6.12 12.12
C ALA A 192 5.72 -7.51 11.46
N PHE A 193 4.65 -8.03 10.85
CA PHE A 193 4.64 -9.38 10.29
C PHE A 193 5.20 -9.41 8.85
N PRO A 194 5.88 -10.51 8.46
CA PRO A 194 6.44 -10.69 7.11
C PRO A 194 5.36 -11.14 6.13
N TRP A 195 4.33 -10.30 5.91
CA TRP A 195 3.18 -10.63 5.06
C TRP A 195 3.58 -11.03 3.64
N GLU A 196 4.68 -10.49 3.10
CA GLU A 196 5.24 -10.83 1.79
C GLU A 196 5.55 -12.33 1.69
N MET A 197 5.87 -12.97 2.81
CA MET A 197 6.23 -14.38 2.92
C MET A 197 5.06 -15.28 3.32
N ALA A 198 3.89 -14.73 3.63
CA ALA A 198 2.68 -15.54 3.79
C ALA A 198 2.35 -16.24 2.47
N CYS A 199 1.94 -17.51 2.53
CA CYS A 199 1.69 -18.31 1.34
C CYS A 199 0.58 -19.34 1.51
N PHE A 200 0.06 -19.80 0.38
CA PHE A 200 -1.01 -20.78 0.29
C PHE A 200 -0.81 -21.66 -0.94
N ARG A 201 -1.44 -22.83 -0.92
CA ARG A 201 -1.48 -23.72 -2.08
C ARG A 201 -2.77 -23.47 -2.86
N SER A 202 -2.63 -23.28 -4.15
CA SER A 202 -3.72 -23.12 -5.11
C SER A 202 -3.64 -24.22 -6.18
N ALA A 203 -4.62 -24.26 -7.09
CA ALA A 203 -4.55 -25.14 -8.27
C ALA A 203 -3.31 -24.87 -9.14
N MET A 204 -2.73 -23.67 -9.08
CA MET A 204 -1.52 -23.28 -9.80
C MET A 204 -0.22 -23.58 -9.03
N GLY A 205 -0.31 -24.25 -7.86
CA GLY A 205 0.82 -24.53 -6.99
C GLY A 205 0.93 -23.58 -5.81
N LEU A 206 2.12 -23.53 -5.20
CA LEU A 206 2.44 -22.65 -4.08
C LEU A 206 2.50 -21.19 -4.56
N ARG A 207 1.78 -20.30 -3.87
CA ARG A 207 1.81 -18.85 -4.14
C ARG A 207 2.13 -18.09 -2.85
N PHE A 208 3.07 -17.15 -2.94
CA PHE A 208 3.40 -16.20 -1.87
C PHE A 208 2.73 -14.85 -2.13
N PHE A 209 2.36 -14.14 -1.06
CA PHE A 209 1.70 -12.83 -1.20
C PHE A 209 2.61 -11.80 -1.88
N GLY A 210 3.89 -11.76 -1.51
CA GLY A 210 4.89 -10.83 -2.04
C GLY A 210 5.04 -10.90 -3.56
N PRO A 211 5.55 -12.01 -4.11
CA PRO A 211 5.80 -12.15 -5.54
C PRO A 211 4.54 -12.48 -6.36
N ASP A 212 3.60 -13.28 -5.85
CA ASP A 212 2.50 -13.80 -6.69
C ASP A 212 1.21 -12.99 -6.59
N LEU A 213 1.07 -12.16 -5.55
CA LEU A 213 0.00 -11.17 -5.40
C LEU A 213 0.51 -9.73 -5.45
N LYS A 214 1.78 -9.53 -5.83
CA LYS A 214 2.39 -8.19 -5.98
C LYS A 214 2.12 -7.30 -4.76
N LEU A 215 2.27 -7.88 -3.57
CA LEU A 215 1.82 -7.27 -2.32
C LEU A 215 2.41 -5.87 -2.13
N THR A 216 1.52 -4.93 -1.80
CA THR A 216 1.84 -3.59 -1.30
C THR A 216 1.15 -3.33 0.05
N ARG A 217 1.70 -2.41 0.83
CA ARG A 217 1.20 -1.99 2.14
C ARG A 217 0.72 -0.54 2.07
N GLN A 218 -0.22 -0.19 2.92
CA GLN A 218 -0.62 1.19 3.17
C GLN A 218 -0.82 1.38 4.67
N PHE A 219 -0.51 2.57 5.18
CA PHE A 219 -0.77 2.89 6.57
C PHE A 219 -2.24 3.22 6.78
N ARG A 220 -2.78 2.73 7.88
CA ARG A 220 -4.04 3.24 8.42
C ARG A 220 -3.77 4.55 9.17
N THR A 221 -3.47 5.63 8.47
CA THR A 221 -3.31 6.94 9.11
C THR A 221 -4.68 7.52 9.49
N MET A 222 -4.83 7.90 10.76
CA MET A 222 -6.00 8.64 11.27
C MET A 222 -5.95 10.14 10.88
N LEU A 223 -4.78 10.61 10.43
CA LEU A 223 -4.50 11.99 10.09
C LEU A 223 -3.75 12.02 8.75
N SER A 224 -4.50 12.13 7.65
CA SER A 224 -3.91 12.55 6.39
C SER A 224 -3.73 14.06 6.47
N SER A 225 -2.50 14.53 6.69
CA SER A 225 -2.12 15.87 6.28
C SER A 225 -2.54 16.03 4.81
N ALA A 226 -3.05 17.21 4.43
CA ALA A 226 -3.36 17.48 3.02
C ALA A 226 -2.15 17.05 2.18
N PRO A 227 -2.32 16.18 1.15
CA PRO A 227 -1.19 15.70 0.37
C PRO A 227 -0.35 16.90 -0.03
N GLY A 228 0.96 16.86 0.26
CA GLY A 228 1.88 17.83 -0.33
C GLY A 228 1.60 17.89 -1.85
N ILE A 229 1.72 19.07 -2.47
CA ILE A 229 1.42 19.24 -3.89
C ILE A 229 2.22 18.20 -4.66
N ILE A 230 1.52 17.19 -5.21
CA ILE A 230 2.12 16.15 -6.02
C ILE A 230 2.80 16.86 -7.19
N PRO A 231 4.15 16.76 -7.33
CA PRO A 231 4.82 17.39 -8.44
C PRO A 231 4.26 16.80 -9.74
N HIS A 232 3.69 17.64 -10.60
CA HIS A 232 3.58 17.28 -12.01
C HIS A 232 5.00 17.18 -12.55
N ARG A 233 5.41 15.97 -12.95
CA ARG A 233 6.71 15.77 -13.60
C ARG A 233 6.74 16.64 -14.87
N LYS A 234 7.60 17.65 -14.88
CA LYS A 234 7.88 18.48 -16.05
C LYS A 234 9.39 18.38 -16.31
N GLY A 235 9.80 17.47 -17.19
CA GLY A 235 11.19 17.29 -17.59
C GLY A 235 11.80 15.94 -17.21
N ALA A 236 13.13 15.89 -17.19
CA ALA A 236 13.95 14.72 -16.93
C ALA A 236 13.60 14.03 -15.60
N LEU A 237 13.66 12.70 -15.58
CA LEU A 237 13.63 11.91 -14.36
C LEU A 237 14.91 12.18 -13.55
N LYS A 238 14.80 12.83 -12.38
CA LYS A 238 15.95 13.12 -11.50
C LYS A 238 16.07 12.06 -10.40
N ALA A 239 17.23 11.40 -10.31
CA ALA A 239 17.53 10.41 -9.29
C ALA A 239 18.73 10.82 -8.43
N LEU A 240 18.56 10.77 -7.10
CA LEU A 240 19.62 10.91 -6.10
C LEU A 240 19.95 9.53 -5.52
N ILE A 241 21.23 9.13 -5.58
CA ILE A 241 21.71 7.85 -5.05
C ILE A 241 22.70 8.17 -3.93
N ILE A 242 22.38 7.73 -2.71
CA ILE A 242 23.21 7.88 -1.52
C ILE A 242 23.55 6.48 -1.03
N ALA A 243 24.83 6.15 -0.92
CA ALA A 243 25.24 4.83 -0.46
C ALA A 243 26.45 4.89 0.47
N ASP A 244 26.40 4.11 1.55
CA ASP A 244 27.45 4.00 2.58
C ASP A 244 28.00 5.35 3.08
N PRO A 245 27.17 6.19 3.70
CA PRO A 245 27.54 7.56 4.02
C PRO A 245 28.45 7.73 5.23
N CYS A 246 28.62 6.69 6.07
CA CYS A 246 29.31 6.83 7.36
C CYS A 246 30.84 6.78 7.22
N LEU A 247 31.53 7.75 7.83
CA LEU A 247 32.99 7.83 7.80
C LEU A 247 33.65 6.81 8.73
N GLU A 248 33.03 6.55 9.87
CA GLU A 248 33.53 5.68 10.92
C GLU A 248 33.65 4.22 10.42
N PRO A 249 34.83 3.58 10.51
CA PRO A 249 35.05 2.24 9.94
C PRO A 249 34.05 1.18 10.39
N GLU A 250 33.58 1.24 11.64
CA GLU A 250 32.59 0.31 12.20
C GLU A 250 31.15 0.51 11.69
N LEU A 251 30.89 1.66 11.03
CA LEU A 251 29.62 1.99 10.39
C LEU A 251 29.68 1.89 8.86
N GLN A 252 30.84 1.53 8.30
CA GLN A 252 30.99 1.37 6.86
C GLN A 252 30.37 0.05 6.38
N LEU A 253 29.61 0.13 5.29
CA LEU A 253 28.91 -0.96 4.65
C LEU A 253 29.38 -1.12 3.20
N PRO A 254 30.43 -1.92 2.94
CA PRO A 254 30.90 -2.19 1.58
C PRO A 254 29.81 -2.74 0.65
N GLY A 255 28.87 -3.52 1.18
CA GLY A 255 27.66 -3.98 0.47
C GLY A 255 26.82 -2.85 -0.08
N ALA A 256 26.52 -1.85 0.74
CA ALA A 256 25.78 -0.66 0.33
C ALA A 256 26.51 0.11 -0.80
N ARG A 257 27.85 0.21 -0.75
CA ARG A 257 28.62 0.80 -1.88
C ARG A 257 28.44 0.00 -3.17
N ARG A 258 28.43 -1.33 -3.11
CA ARG A 258 28.21 -2.18 -4.30
C ARG A 258 26.80 -1.96 -4.86
N GLU A 259 25.79 -1.91 -3.99
CA GLU A 259 24.41 -1.64 -4.37
C GLU A 259 24.26 -0.28 -5.06
N GLY A 260 24.73 0.80 -4.43
CA GLY A 260 24.64 2.15 -5.00
C GLY A 260 25.31 2.25 -6.37
N ARG A 261 26.48 1.63 -6.55
CA ARG A 261 27.18 1.61 -7.85
C ARG A 261 26.42 0.83 -8.92
N GLU A 262 25.80 -0.29 -8.56
CA GLU A 262 24.99 -1.07 -9.51
C GLU A 262 23.71 -0.31 -9.90
N VAL A 263 23.06 0.38 -8.95
CA VAL A 263 21.89 1.24 -9.25
C VAL A 263 22.26 2.38 -10.20
N VAL A 264 23.38 3.08 -9.96
CA VAL A 264 23.89 4.12 -10.86
C VAL A 264 24.16 3.57 -12.25
N LYS A 265 24.78 2.38 -12.35
CA LYS A 265 25.03 1.70 -13.62
C LYS A 265 23.73 1.33 -14.35
N VAL A 266 22.71 0.84 -13.64
CA VAL A 266 21.38 0.56 -14.22
C VAL A 266 20.76 1.85 -14.77
N LEU A 267 20.66 2.91 -13.95
CA LEU A 267 20.08 4.18 -14.38
C LEU A 267 20.81 4.78 -15.59
N ASN A 268 22.15 4.72 -15.60
CA ASN A 268 22.95 5.21 -16.71
C ASN A 268 22.75 4.42 -18.01
N ARG A 269 22.41 3.12 -17.94
CA ARG A 269 22.08 2.34 -19.15
C ARG A 269 20.81 2.87 -19.83
N TYR A 270 19.81 3.25 -19.04
CA TYR A 270 18.54 3.77 -19.54
C TYR A 270 18.56 5.24 -19.97
N LYS A 271 19.65 5.98 -19.73
CA LYS A 271 19.83 7.36 -20.25
C LYS A 271 19.78 7.47 -21.77
N LYS A 272 19.96 6.35 -22.49
CA LYS A 272 19.85 6.30 -23.95
C LYS A 272 18.40 6.38 -24.42
N ASP A 273 17.48 5.84 -23.63
CA ASP A 273 16.07 5.69 -23.99
C ASP A 273 15.18 6.68 -23.23
N LEU A 274 15.67 7.21 -22.10
CA LEU A 274 14.95 8.09 -21.19
C LEU A 274 15.80 9.31 -20.84
N ASP A 275 15.16 10.47 -20.69
CA ASP A 275 15.79 11.67 -20.12
C ASP A 275 15.94 11.49 -18.60
N ILE A 276 17.10 10.99 -18.16
CA ILE A 276 17.41 10.72 -16.75
C ILE A 276 18.63 11.54 -16.33
N THR A 277 18.49 12.32 -15.26
CA THR A 277 19.61 12.93 -14.54
C THR A 277 19.91 12.11 -13.29
N VAL A 278 21.16 11.67 -13.14
CA VAL A 278 21.63 10.85 -12.02
C VAL A 278 22.64 11.66 -11.23
N VAL A 279 22.38 11.86 -9.94
CA VAL A 279 23.31 12.44 -8.96
C VAL A 279 23.62 11.36 -7.94
N ASP A 280 24.87 10.95 -7.87
CA ASP A 280 25.33 9.95 -6.91
C ASP A 280 26.31 10.53 -5.89
N ARG A 281 26.25 9.99 -4.67
CA ARG A 281 27.19 10.17 -3.57
C ARG A 281 27.40 8.81 -2.93
N ILE A 282 28.58 8.22 -3.15
CA ILE A 282 28.86 6.85 -2.74
C ILE A 282 30.13 6.80 -1.89
N GLY A 283 29.97 6.37 -0.64
CA GLY A 283 31.03 6.35 0.36
C GLY A 283 31.12 7.67 1.12
N ALA A 284 31.65 7.57 2.33
CA ALA A 284 31.68 8.67 3.29
C ALA A 284 32.32 9.99 2.82
N VAL A 285 33.30 9.90 1.92
CA VAL A 285 33.99 11.09 1.40
C VAL A 285 33.06 11.94 0.53
N GLU A 286 32.13 11.30 -0.17
CA GLU A 286 31.17 11.97 -1.05
C GLU A 286 29.88 12.33 -0.30
N CYS A 287 29.53 11.56 0.73
CA CYS A 287 28.30 11.70 1.49
C CYS A 287 28.40 12.70 2.65
N ASP A 288 28.91 13.92 2.44
CA ASP A 288 28.84 14.94 3.49
C ASP A 288 27.36 15.25 3.82
N PRO A 289 26.90 15.10 5.08
CA PRO A 289 25.49 15.27 5.41
C PRO A 289 24.94 16.68 5.18
N VAL A 290 25.77 17.73 5.23
CA VAL A 290 25.34 19.11 4.93
C VAL A 290 25.13 19.27 3.43
N GLU A 291 26.03 18.73 2.61
CA GLU A 291 25.87 18.71 1.15
C GLU A 291 24.65 17.88 0.71
N ILE A 292 24.43 16.70 1.30
CA ILE A 292 23.25 15.89 1.02
C ILE A 292 21.98 16.63 1.40
N LEU A 293 21.93 17.26 2.58
CA LEU A 293 20.77 18.05 2.98
C LEU A 293 20.54 19.21 1.99
N ALA A 294 21.60 19.91 1.56
CA ALA A 294 21.49 20.96 0.55
C ALA A 294 20.94 20.43 -0.79
N LEU A 295 21.39 19.26 -1.25
CA LEU A 295 20.86 18.60 -2.45
C LEU A 295 19.37 18.29 -2.28
N MET A 296 18.97 17.65 -1.18
CA MET A 296 17.57 17.27 -0.95
C MET A 296 16.63 18.47 -0.79
N LEU A 297 17.12 19.61 -0.26
CA LEU A 297 16.29 20.82 -0.08
C LEU A 297 16.20 21.70 -1.32
N ASN A 298 17.26 21.74 -2.14
CA ASN A 298 17.37 22.69 -3.25
C ASN A 298 17.05 22.06 -4.62
N GLU A 299 17.13 20.73 -4.75
CA GLU A 299 16.85 20.02 -5.99
C GLU A 299 15.54 19.22 -5.92
N ASP A 300 14.87 19.10 -7.07
CA ASP A 300 13.63 18.35 -7.21
C ASP A 300 13.93 16.91 -7.69
N PHE A 301 14.34 16.02 -6.79
CA PHE A 301 14.54 14.60 -7.12
C PHE A 301 13.20 13.85 -7.18
N ASP A 302 12.99 13.06 -8.22
CA ASP A 302 11.85 12.14 -8.31
C ASP A 302 12.12 10.84 -7.54
N ILE A 303 13.35 10.33 -7.66
CA ILE A 303 13.82 9.09 -7.05
C ILE A 303 14.90 9.44 -6.03
N VAL A 304 14.75 8.93 -4.80
CA VAL A 304 15.86 8.86 -3.85
C VAL A 304 16.13 7.40 -3.53
N HIS A 305 17.35 6.95 -3.82
CA HIS A 305 17.87 5.65 -3.42
C HIS A 305 18.84 5.84 -2.26
N PHE A 306 18.60 5.16 -1.15
CA PHE A 306 19.47 5.16 0.02
C PHE A 306 19.88 3.73 0.38
N ALA A 307 21.17 3.49 0.54
CA ALA A 307 21.72 2.25 1.08
C ALA A 307 22.67 2.57 2.25
N GLY A 308 22.32 2.14 3.46
CA GLY A 308 23.08 2.49 4.65
C GLY A 308 22.41 2.10 5.96
N HIS A 309 22.78 2.79 7.04
CA HIS A 309 22.16 2.61 8.34
C HIS A 309 20.94 3.50 8.53
N GLY A 310 19.92 2.98 9.22
CA GLY A 310 18.72 3.72 9.62
C GLY A 310 18.55 3.73 11.13
N VAL A 311 17.91 4.77 11.65
CA VAL A 311 17.52 4.87 13.05
C VAL A 311 16.06 5.26 13.16
N PHE A 312 15.37 4.69 14.15
CA PHE A 312 13.99 5.03 14.48
C PHE A 312 13.88 5.40 15.95
N ASP A 313 13.19 6.49 16.23
CA ASP A 313 12.85 6.96 17.57
C ASP A 313 11.35 6.79 17.80
N GLU A 314 10.96 5.84 18.64
CA GLU A 314 9.55 5.59 18.95
C GLU A 314 8.89 6.73 19.72
N LYS A 315 9.66 7.46 20.53
CA LYS A 315 9.16 8.58 21.35
C LYS A 315 9.03 9.85 20.51
N ASP A 316 9.93 10.05 19.56
CA ASP A 316 9.89 11.16 18.61
C ASP A 316 10.16 10.68 17.18
N PRO A 317 9.13 10.17 16.47
CA PRO A 317 9.27 9.63 15.12
C PRO A 317 9.93 10.61 14.14
N HIS A 318 9.84 11.92 14.37
CA HIS A 318 10.47 12.92 13.50
C HIS A 318 12.00 12.95 13.60
N HIS A 319 12.61 12.41 14.65
CA HIS A 319 14.07 12.20 14.76
C HIS A 319 14.54 10.89 14.10
N SER A 320 13.63 10.11 13.51
CA SER A 320 13.97 8.91 12.74
C SER A 320 14.51 9.28 11.37
N GLY A 321 15.53 8.57 10.90
CA GLY A 321 16.22 8.94 9.67
C GLY A 321 17.35 8.04 9.24
N TRP A 322 18.11 8.57 8.29
CA TRP A 322 19.32 7.94 7.75
C TRP A 322 20.55 8.39 8.52
N VAL A 323 21.43 7.44 8.83
CA VAL A 323 22.62 7.69 9.63
C VAL A 323 23.79 8.03 8.70
N PHE A 324 24.45 9.14 8.98
CA PHE A 324 25.64 9.66 8.28
C PHE A 324 26.90 9.64 9.18
N GLY A 325 26.75 9.21 10.43
CA GLY A 325 27.79 9.09 11.44
C GLY A 325 27.15 8.97 12.83
N ARG A 326 27.96 8.76 13.87
CA ARG A 326 27.46 8.44 15.23
C ARG A 326 26.40 9.42 15.76
N ASP A 327 26.62 10.71 15.54
CA ASP A 327 25.74 11.80 15.99
C ASP A 327 25.19 12.63 14.80
N ARG A 328 25.18 12.03 13.60
CA ARG A 328 24.76 12.71 12.37
C ARG A 328 23.63 11.90 11.74
N ILE A 329 22.40 12.36 11.96
CA ILE A 329 21.19 11.75 11.41
C ILE A 329 20.55 12.77 10.48
N LEU A 330 20.24 12.32 9.27
CA LEU A 330 19.38 13.05 8.36
C LEU A 330 17.95 12.54 8.58
N SER A 331 17.22 13.20 9.48
CA SER A 331 15.88 12.74 9.87
C SER A 331 14.80 13.14 8.89
N ALA A 332 13.65 12.49 9.00
CA ALA A 332 12.43 12.93 8.33
C ALA A 332 12.19 14.43 8.57
N ARG A 333 12.42 14.94 9.79
CA ARG A 333 12.27 16.37 10.08
C ARG A 333 13.13 17.25 9.17
N GLU A 334 14.39 16.89 8.96
CA GLU A 334 15.32 17.63 8.11
C GLU A 334 14.98 17.50 6.63
N ILE A 335 14.76 16.26 6.14
CA ILE A 335 14.47 15.94 4.75
C ILE A 335 13.22 16.69 4.26
N PHE A 336 12.19 16.74 5.09
CA PHE A 336 10.89 17.31 4.72
C PHE A 336 10.73 18.80 5.00
N ARG A 337 11.84 19.52 5.25
CA ARG A 337 11.86 20.98 5.08
C ARG A 337 11.90 21.38 3.60
N ALA A 338 12.13 20.42 2.71
CA ALA A 338 12.12 20.62 1.26
C ALA A 338 10.75 21.12 0.79
N ARG A 339 10.74 22.04 -0.18
CA ARG A 339 9.51 22.57 -0.78
C ARG A 339 8.79 21.51 -1.63
N ARG A 340 9.54 20.57 -2.19
CA ARG A 340 9.06 19.43 -2.97
C ARG A 340 9.65 18.15 -2.38
N VAL A 341 8.83 17.11 -2.32
CA VAL A 341 9.25 15.78 -1.85
C VAL A 341 9.34 14.84 -3.04
N SER A 342 10.26 13.87 -2.96
CA SER A 342 10.40 12.84 -3.98
C SER A 342 9.14 12.01 -4.12
N THR A 343 8.84 11.58 -5.34
CA THR A 343 7.67 10.73 -5.60
C THR A 343 7.90 9.29 -5.17
N PHE A 344 9.17 8.85 -5.18
CA PHE A 344 9.58 7.49 -4.84
C PHE A 344 10.88 7.46 -4.04
N VAL A 345 10.87 6.70 -2.94
CA VAL A 345 12.05 6.40 -2.13
C VAL A 345 12.29 4.90 -2.08
N PHE A 346 13.52 4.49 -2.36
CA PHE A 346 14.02 3.15 -2.12
C PHE A 346 15.10 3.24 -1.04
N ALA A 347 14.87 2.67 0.12
CA ALA A 347 15.78 2.79 1.25
C ALA A 347 16.12 1.43 1.86
N ASN A 348 17.28 0.90 1.48
CA ASN A 348 17.98 -0.17 2.19
C ASN A 348 18.67 0.42 3.42
N ALA A 349 17.84 0.86 4.37
CA ALA A 349 18.27 1.36 5.66
C ALA A 349 18.16 0.24 6.70
N CYS A 350 19.28 -0.38 7.06
CA CYS A 350 19.29 -1.37 8.14
C CYS A 350 19.06 -0.65 9.48
N PHE A 351 17.95 -0.94 10.17
CA PHE A 351 17.69 -0.49 11.55
C PHE A 351 18.45 -1.32 12.58
N SER A 352 19.70 -1.63 12.29
CA SER A 352 20.56 -2.48 13.11
C SER A 352 21.12 -1.72 14.32
N ALA A 353 21.41 -2.48 15.36
CA ALA A 353 21.73 -2.07 16.73
C ALA A 353 23.06 -1.29 16.93
N VAL A 354 23.59 -0.62 15.90
CA VAL A 354 24.96 -0.08 15.92
C VAL A 354 25.08 1.25 16.69
N ILE A 355 23.99 2.01 16.84
CA ILE A 355 23.97 3.21 17.70
C ILE A 355 23.57 2.80 19.13
N LYS A 356 24.51 2.99 20.07
CA LYS A 356 24.55 2.44 21.44
C LYS A 356 23.33 2.65 22.35
N GLU A 357 22.36 3.49 21.98
CA GLU A 357 21.25 3.85 22.88
C GLU A 357 19.88 3.27 22.50
N ARG A 358 19.73 2.62 21.34
CA ARG A 358 18.39 2.18 20.85
C ARG A 358 18.47 0.88 20.05
N GLN A 359 18.91 -0.20 20.69
CA GLN A 359 19.06 -1.51 20.06
C GLN A 359 17.69 -2.12 19.75
N ALA A 360 17.47 -2.59 18.51
CA ALA A 360 16.37 -3.50 18.22
C ALA A 360 16.81 -4.90 18.66
N THR A 361 15.99 -5.57 19.48
CA THR A 361 16.35 -6.87 20.07
C THR A 361 15.97 -8.05 19.17
N ASN A 362 15.06 -7.84 18.21
CA ASN A 362 14.60 -8.86 17.25
C ASN A 362 14.06 -8.21 15.95
N ALA A 363 13.77 -9.05 14.95
CA ALA A 363 13.32 -8.60 13.63
C ALA A 363 11.89 -8.02 13.63
N ASP A 364 11.00 -8.44 14.55
CA ASP A 364 9.67 -7.83 14.70
C ASP A 364 9.78 -6.34 15.08
N GLU A 365 10.72 -6.01 15.96
CA GLU A 365 11.00 -4.62 16.35
C GLU A 365 11.55 -3.82 15.17
N MET A 366 12.41 -4.40 14.33
CA MET A 366 12.92 -3.76 13.12
C MET A 366 11.81 -3.46 12.11
N ASN A 367 10.86 -4.38 11.89
CA ASN A 367 9.71 -4.13 11.02
C ASN A 367 8.85 -2.97 11.53
N ARG A 368 8.62 -2.87 12.85
CA ARG A 368 7.90 -1.72 13.44
C ARG A 368 8.64 -0.40 13.22
N ARG A 369 9.97 -0.41 13.32
CA ARG A 369 10.83 0.76 13.07
C ARG A 369 10.79 1.19 11.59
N LEU A 370 10.86 0.24 10.66
CA LEU A 370 10.65 0.51 9.23
C LEU A 370 9.27 1.12 8.98
N ALA A 371 8.22 0.51 9.55
CA ALA A 371 6.85 1.00 9.42
C ALA A 371 6.72 2.45 9.93
N GLY A 372 7.31 2.77 11.09
CA GLY A 372 7.30 4.12 11.62
C GLY A 372 8.13 5.12 10.79
N LEU A 373 9.28 4.72 10.25
CA LEU A 373 10.06 5.58 9.34
C LEU A 373 9.28 5.85 8.05
N ALA A 374 8.72 4.81 7.42
CA ALA A 374 7.90 4.96 6.22
C ALA A 374 6.67 5.83 6.50
N GLU A 375 5.98 5.66 7.64
CA GLU A 375 4.86 6.52 8.05
C GLU A 375 5.29 8.00 8.14
N ALA A 376 6.42 8.30 8.78
CA ALA A 376 6.96 9.66 8.86
C ALA A 376 7.29 10.26 7.46
N PHE A 377 7.66 9.41 6.51
CA PHE A 377 7.90 9.78 5.11
C PHE A 377 6.59 10.07 4.37
N PHE A 378 5.55 9.25 4.60
CA PHE A 378 4.22 9.42 4.02
C PHE A 378 3.47 10.65 4.56
N GLU A 379 3.58 10.95 5.86
CA GLU A 379 3.00 12.17 6.47
C GLU A 379 3.46 13.47 5.80
N ARG A 380 4.56 13.40 5.05
CA ARG A 380 5.20 14.53 4.38
C ARG A 380 5.03 14.50 2.86
N GLY A 381 4.28 13.53 2.33
CA GLY A 381 3.78 13.52 0.96
C GLY A 381 4.50 12.59 -0.02
N ILE A 382 5.40 11.72 0.45
CA ILE A 382 5.96 10.65 -0.39
C ILE A 382 4.83 9.68 -0.78
N GLN A 383 4.82 9.27 -2.04
CA GLN A 383 3.75 8.40 -2.56
C GLN A 383 4.10 6.91 -2.48
N ASN A 384 5.38 6.59 -2.63
CA ASN A 384 5.88 5.23 -2.66
C ASN A 384 7.21 5.13 -1.91
N TYR A 385 7.30 4.16 -1.01
CA TYR A 385 8.48 3.86 -0.22
C TYR A 385 8.74 2.35 -0.26
N ILE A 386 9.96 1.95 -0.62
CA ILE A 386 10.44 0.58 -0.46
C ILE A 386 11.51 0.60 0.62
N GLY A 387 11.44 -0.32 1.58
CA GLY A 387 12.53 -0.53 2.52
C GLY A 387 12.65 -1.96 3.01
N ALA A 388 13.75 -2.25 3.70
CA ALA A 388 14.07 -3.56 4.25
C ALA A 388 13.58 -3.67 5.71
N GLY A 389 12.71 -4.63 5.98
CA GLY A 389 12.08 -4.84 7.28
C GLY A 389 12.99 -5.49 8.33
N TRP A 390 13.99 -6.23 7.86
CA TRP A 390 15.03 -6.89 8.65
C TRP A 390 16.34 -6.90 7.85
N PRO A 391 17.48 -7.36 8.44
CA PRO A 391 18.76 -7.34 7.75
C PRO A 391 18.72 -8.13 6.45
N VAL A 392 19.32 -7.56 5.40
CA VAL A 392 19.41 -8.14 4.06
C VAL A 392 20.85 -8.49 3.74
N ASP A 393 21.04 -9.57 2.99
CA ASP A 393 22.36 -9.96 2.49
C ASP A 393 22.78 -9.09 1.31
N ASP A 394 24.07 -8.74 1.25
CA ASP A 394 24.60 -7.81 0.25
C ASP A 394 24.30 -8.24 -1.20
N ASP A 395 24.64 -9.47 -1.58
CA ASP A 395 24.56 -9.90 -2.98
C ASP A 395 23.10 -10.03 -3.46
N PRO A 396 22.17 -10.61 -2.66
CA PRO A 396 20.75 -10.53 -2.95
C PRO A 396 20.22 -9.08 -2.99
N ALA A 397 20.72 -8.18 -2.15
CA ALA A 397 20.28 -6.77 -2.18
C ALA A 397 20.66 -6.06 -3.48
N VAL A 398 21.91 -6.23 -3.94
CA VAL A 398 22.38 -5.72 -5.24
C VAL A 398 21.53 -6.28 -6.39
N ALA A 399 21.29 -7.59 -6.40
CA ALA A 399 20.50 -8.24 -7.44
C ALA A 399 19.04 -7.78 -7.43
N PHE A 400 18.45 -7.58 -6.24
CA PHE A 400 17.09 -7.08 -6.09
C PHE A 400 16.96 -5.65 -6.63
N ALA A 401 17.83 -4.74 -6.19
CA ALA A 401 17.79 -3.35 -6.62
C ALA A 401 17.97 -3.23 -8.14
N SER A 402 18.92 -3.99 -8.70
CA SER A 402 19.18 -4.01 -10.15
C SER A 402 17.94 -4.45 -10.94
N VAL A 403 17.36 -5.61 -10.62
CA VAL A 403 16.16 -6.12 -11.31
C VAL A 403 14.95 -5.20 -11.11
N PHE A 404 14.78 -4.64 -9.91
CA PHE A 404 13.71 -3.71 -9.63
C PHE A 404 13.79 -2.47 -10.55
N TYR A 405 14.95 -1.79 -10.59
CA TYR A 405 15.11 -0.59 -11.41
C TYR A 405 15.06 -0.91 -12.92
N GLU A 406 15.60 -2.04 -13.38
CA GLU A 406 15.49 -2.44 -14.78
C GLU A 406 14.02 -2.56 -15.23
N ASN A 407 13.16 -3.21 -14.43
CA ASN A 407 11.74 -3.34 -14.75
C ASN A 407 11.01 -1.99 -14.62
N ALA A 408 11.24 -1.26 -13.54
CA ALA A 408 10.55 0.00 -13.29
C ALA A 408 10.88 1.09 -14.33
N LEU A 409 12.14 1.14 -14.79
CA LEU A 409 12.60 2.04 -15.86
C LEU A 409 12.19 1.56 -17.26
N SER A 410 11.90 0.27 -17.43
CA SER A 410 11.22 -0.23 -18.65
C SER A 410 9.73 0.15 -18.70
N GLY A 411 9.26 0.92 -17.72
CA GLY A 411 7.91 1.42 -17.62
C GLY A 411 6.93 0.43 -17.03
N GLU A 412 7.38 -0.64 -16.35
CA GLU A 412 6.49 -1.55 -15.62
C GLU A 412 5.92 -0.92 -14.34
N MET A 413 4.84 -1.50 -13.81
CA MET A 413 4.27 -1.07 -12.53
C MET A 413 5.23 -1.43 -11.39
N LEU A 414 5.20 -0.66 -10.29
CA LEU A 414 6.04 -0.94 -9.12
C LEU A 414 5.78 -2.35 -8.55
N GLY A 415 4.51 -2.78 -8.50
CA GLY A 415 4.15 -4.12 -8.04
C GLY A 415 4.74 -5.25 -8.89
N GLU A 416 4.76 -5.09 -10.22
CA GLU A 416 5.40 -6.05 -11.13
C GLU A 416 6.92 -6.04 -10.96
N SER A 417 7.51 -4.86 -10.88
CA SER A 417 8.95 -4.69 -10.69
C SER A 417 9.43 -5.34 -9.38
N LEU A 418 8.66 -5.17 -8.31
CA LEU A 418 8.87 -5.86 -7.02
C LEU A 418 8.68 -7.37 -7.13
N SER A 419 7.63 -7.83 -7.81
CA SER A 419 7.40 -9.26 -8.04
C SER A 419 8.59 -9.92 -8.72
N MET A 420 9.08 -9.33 -9.81
CA MET A 420 10.24 -9.82 -10.55
C MET A 420 11.51 -9.81 -9.69
N ALA A 421 11.76 -8.72 -8.95
CA ALA A 421 12.92 -8.62 -8.06
C ALA A 421 12.88 -9.67 -6.93
N ARG A 422 11.73 -9.87 -6.28
CA ARG A 422 11.54 -10.93 -5.26
C ARG A 422 11.78 -12.31 -5.84
N LYS A 423 11.20 -12.60 -7.01
CA LYS A 423 11.37 -13.90 -7.70
C LYS A 423 12.83 -14.17 -8.06
N ARG A 424 13.59 -13.15 -8.47
CA ARG A 424 15.01 -13.28 -8.83
C ARG A 424 15.86 -13.82 -7.67
N ILE A 425 15.58 -13.36 -6.46
CA ILE A 425 16.40 -13.63 -5.28
C ILE A 425 15.74 -14.58 -4.26
N MET A 426 14.59 -15.18 -4.61
CA MET A 426 13.81 -16.04 -3.70
C MET A 426 14.59 -17.26 -3.20
N GLY A 427 15.55 -17.76 -3.99
CA GLY A 427 16.42 -18.87 -3.61
C GLY A 427 17.63 -18.47 -2.76
N LEU A 428 17.77 -17.21 -2.38
CA LEU A 428 18.95 -16.65 -1.71
C LEU A 428 18.64 -16.18 -0.27
N GLY A 429 17.88 -16.96 0.49
CA GLY A 429 17.52 -16.66 1.89
C GLY A 429 16.24 -15.85 2.04
N SER A 430 16.06 -15.18 3.18
CA SER A 430 14.84 -14.41 3.51
C SER A 430 14.83 -12.98 2.96
N THR A 431 15.94 -12.52 2.36
CA THR A 431 16.12 -11.14 1.86
C THR A 431 14.98 -10.69 0.93
N TRP A 432 14.41 -11.59 0.11
CA TRP A 432 13.29 -11.25 -0.78
C TRP A 432 12.01 -10.84 -0.02
N GLY A 433 11.78 -11.42 1.15
CA GLY A 433 10.65 -11.10 2.01
C GLY A 433 10.87 -9.80 2.78
N ALA A 434 12.13 -9.40 2.98
CA ALA A 434 12.48 -8.20 3.75
C ALA A 434 12.02 -6.92 3.04
N TYR A 435 12.00 -6.92 1.72
CA TYR A 435 11.59 -5.76 0.92
C TYR A 435 10.08 -5.53 1.01
N GLN A 436 9.71 -4.47 1.72
CA GLN A 436 8.34 -4.05 1.95
C GLN A 436 8.06 -2.77 1.17
N HIS A 437 6.99 -2.77 0.40
CA HIS A 437 6.54 -1.59 -0.35
C HIS A 437 5.33 -0.99 0.33
N TYR A 438 5.42 0.29 0.67
CA TYR A 438 4.32 1.11 1.11
C TYR A 438 3.94 2.07 -0.03
N GLY A 439 2.67 2.10 -0.45
CA GLY A 439 2.21 3.02 -1.50
C GLY A 439 1.17 2.43 -2.44
N GLN A 440 1.36 2.65 -3.74
CA GLN A 440 0.43 2.26 -4.80
C GLN A 440 1.06 1.18 -5.69
N VAL A 441 0.42 0.01 -5.75
CA VAL A 441 0.90 -1.16 -6.52
C VAL A 441 1.07 -0.86 -8.02
N ASN A 442 0.21 0.00 -8.57
CA ASN A 442 0.16 0.36 -9.98
C ASN A 442 0.94 1.63 -10.33
N ALA A 443 1.64 2.25 -9.38
CA ALA A 443 2.51 3.38 -9.66
C ALA A 443 3.60 2.98 -10.66
N ARG A 444 4.12 3.96 -11.41
CA ARG A 444 5.21 3.77 -12.36
C ARG A 444 6.27 4.85 -12.15
N LEU A 445 7.54 4.51 -12.33
CA LEU A 445 8.63 5.50 -12.31
C LEU A 445 8.70 6.28 -13.62
N VAL A 446 8.29 5.66 -14.72
CA VAL A 446 8.20 6.27 -16.05
C VAL A 446 6.92 5.83 -16.74
N THR A 447 6.27 6.76 -17.45
CA THR A 447 5.13 6.48 -18.33
C THR A 447 5.67 6.19 -19.73
N LYS A 448 5.21 5.10 -20.36
CA LYS A 448 5.54 4.76 -21.76
C LYS A 448 4.93 5.76 -22.74
#